data_AF-A0A0R1U3S8-F1
#
_entry.id   AF-A0A0R1U3S8-F1
#
_cell.length_a   1.000
_cell.length_b   1.000
_cell.length_c   1.000
_cell.angle_alpha   90.00
_cell.angle_beta   90.00
_cell.angle_gamma   90.00
#
_symmetry.space_group_name_H-M   'P 1'
#
loop_
_entity.id
_entity.type
_entity.pdbx_description
1 polymer ?
#
loop_
_entity_poly.entity_id
_entity_poly.type
_entity_poly.pdbx_seq_one_letter_code
_entity_poly.pdbx_strand_id
1 'polypeptide(L)' 'MKYIAYIALLLLTVFLSPLLSSLVPQYSLWWWVIVVVYLLIIGAVYAAIENGSRKR' A
#
# COMPACT_ATOMS: atom_id res chain seq x y z
N MET A 1 4.26 -18.37 2.62
CA MET A 1 4.90 -17.05 2.82
C MET A 1 4.08 -15.87 2.26
N LYS A 2 3.19 -16.05 1.27
CA LYS A 2 2.31 -14.98 0.74
C LYS A 2 1.47 -14.27 1.80
N TYR A 3 0.85 -15.03 2.71
CA TYR A 3 -0.01 -14.49 3.77
C TYR A 3 0.73 -13.51 4.69
N ILE A 4 2.00 -13.78 4.99
CA ILE A 4 2.84 -12.90 5.82
C ILE A 4 3.10 -11.58 5.08
N ALA A 5 3.33 -11.61 3.77
CA ALA A 5 3.52 -10.41 2.96
C ALA A 5 2.23 -9.58 2.83
N TYR A 6 1.06 -10.21 2.75
CA TYR A 6 -0.22 -9.49 2.78
C TYR A 6 -0.51 -8.87 4.15
N ILE A 7 -0.18 -9.56 5.25
CA ILE A 7 -0.30 -9.02 6.61
C ILE A 7 0.65 -7.81 6.78
N ALA A 8 1.88 -7.90 6.28
CA ALA A 8 2.82 -6.78 6.31
C ALA A 8 2.33 -5.57 5.50
N LEU A 9 1.76 -5.80 4.31
CA LEU A 9 1.11 -4.75 3.50
C LEU A 9 -0.06 -4.08 4.25
N LEU A 10 -0.88 -4.87 4.92
CA LEU A 10 -2.01 -4.39 5.73
C LEU A 10 -1.57 -3.60 6.95
N LEU A 11 -0.53 -4.05 7.64
CA LEU A 11 0.05 -3.30 8.75
C LEU A 11 0.62 -1.97 8.24
N LEU A 12 1.32 -1.99 7.11
CA LEU A 12 1.90 -0.80 6.51
C LEU A 12 0.80 0.20 6.13
N THR A 13 -0.34 -0.23 5.54
CA THR A 13 -1.48 0.66 5.24
C THR A 13 -2.11 1.27 6.48
N VAL A 14 -2.28 0.49 7.55
CA VAL A 14 -2.88 0.98 8.80
C VAL A 14 -1.98 2.00 9.50
N PHE A 15 -0.66 1.78 9.51
CA PHE A 15 0.29 2.72 10.15
C PHE A 15 0.58 3.96 9.30
N LEU A 16 0.60 3.86 7.96
CA LEU A 16 0.88 5.02 7.10
C LEU A 16 -0.31 5.98 6.95
N SER A 17 -1.55 5.48 7.02
CA SER A 17 -2.76 6.27 6.86
C SER A 17 -2.88 7.48 7.84
N PRO A 18 -2.72 7.29 9.17
CA PRO A 18 -2.78 8.41 10.10
C PRO A 18 -1.58 9.36 9.97
N LEU A 19 -0.41 8.85 9.60
CA LEU A 19 0.79 9.67 9.33
C LEU A 19 0.60 10.57 8.11
N LEU A 20 0.03 10.05 7.03
CA LEU A 20 -0.26 10.84 5.83
C LEU A 20 -1.38 11.84 6.06
N SER A 21 -2.38 11.48 6.87
CA SER A 21 -3.50 12.36 7.23
C SER A 21 -3.08 13.53 8.13
N SER A 22 -1.94 13.44 8.84
CA SER A 22 -1.39 14.56 9.62
C SER A 22 -0.52 15.52 8.79
N LEU A 23 0.08 15.03 7.69
CA LEU A 23 0.95 15.80 6.81
C LEU A 23 0.19 16.57 5.72
N VAL A 24 -0.95 16.03 5.29
CA VAL A 24 -1.73 16.60 4.17
C VAL A 24 -3.19 16.73 4.59
N PRO A 25 -3.84 17.88 4.32
CA PRO A 25 -5.25 18.07 4.62
C PRO A 25 -6.08 16.96 3.96
N GLN A 26 -6.89 16.28 4.77
CA GLN A 26 -7.82 15.27 4.28
C GLN A 26 -8.71 15.84 3.18
N TYR A 27 -8.96 15.02 2.16
CA TYR A 27 -9.78 15.35 0.98
C TYR A 27 -9.23 16.45 0.05
N SER A 28 -8.02 16.95 0.27
CA SER A 28 -7.34 17.81 -0.71
C SER A 28 -6.95 17.02 -1.97
N LEU A 29 -6.70 17.71 -3.09
CA LEU A 29 -6.17 17.09 -4.32
C LEU A 29 -4.90 16.28 -4.04
N TRP A 30 -4.01 16.78 -3.18
CA TRP A 30 -2.79 16.10 -2.78
C TRP A 30 -3.05 14.82 -2.00
N TRP A 31 -4.09 14.80 -1.16
CA TRP A 31 -4.52 13.58 -0.47
C TRP A 31 -4.95 12.49 -1.47
N TRP A 32 -5.73 12.85 -2.49
CA TRP A 32 -6.12 11.90 -3.54
C TRP A 32 -4.94 11.41 -4.38
N VAL A 33 -3.97 12.28 -4.70
CA VAL A 33 -2.72 11.88 -5.38
C VAL A 33 -1.98 10.85 -4.55
N ILE A 34 -1.85 11.07 -3.24
CA ILE A 34 -1.21 10.13 -2.32
C ILE A 34 -1.95 8.80 -2.30
N VAL A 35 -3.28 8.81 -2.20
CA VAL A 35 -4.09 7.59 -2.24
C VAL A 35 -3.88 6.81 -3.54
N VAL A 36 -3.86 7.47 -4.69
CA VAL A 36 -3.62 6.83 -6.00
C VAL A 36 -2.23 6.21 -6.06
N VAL A 37 -1.18 6.94 -5.66
CA VAL A 37 0.19 6.41 -5.59
C VAL A 37 0.27 5.20 -4.65
N TYR A 38 -0.45 5.26 -3.54
CA TYR A 38 -0.49 4.18 -2.56
C TYR A 38 -1.13 2.90 -3.12
N LEU A 39 -2.25 3.03 -3.83
CA LEU A 39 -2.91 1.90 -4.51
C LEU A 39 -2.01 1.28 -5.58
N LEU A 40 -1.27 2.09 -6.34
CA LEU A 40 -0.29 1.61 -7.33
C LEU A 40 0.82 0.78 -6.68
N ILE A 41 1.36 1.24 -5.55
CA ILE A 41 2.40 0.50 -4.80
C ILE A 41 1.85 -0.84 -4.32
N ILE A 42 0.65 -0.86 -3.73
CA ILE A 42 0.02 -2.11 -3.27
C ILE A 42 -0.16 -3.09 -4.43
N GLY A 43 -0.67 -2.62 -5.57
CA GLY A 43 -0.83 -3.44 -6.77
C GLY A 43 0.49 -4.01 -7.30
N ALA A 44 1.55 -3.20 -7.32
CA ALA A 44 2.88 -3.63 -7.75
C ALA A 44 3.47 -4.69 -6.82
N VAL A 45 3.35 -4.49 -5.49
CA VAL A 45 3.82 -5.47 -4.50
C VAL A 45 3.02 -6.77 -4.59
N TYR A 46 1.70 -6.69 -4.78
CA TYR A 46 0.85 -7.86 -5.00
C TYR A 46 1.30 -8.66 -6.23
N ALA A 47 1.48 -7.98 -7.38
CA ALA A 47 1.95 -8.62 -8.61
C ALA A 47 3.34 -9.25 -8.45
N ALA A 48 4.25 -8.61 -7.71
CA ALA A 48 5.58 -9.15 -7.40
C ALA A 48 5.49 -10.42 -6.53
N ILE A 49 4.63 -10.43 -5.50
CA ILE A 49 4.40 -11.61 -4.64
C ILE A 49 3.80 -12.76 -5.46
N GLU A 50 2.82 -12.47 -6.33
CA GLU A 50 2.17 -13.49 -7.14
C GLU A 50 3.14 -14.11 -8.15
N ASN A 51 3.90 -13.28 -8.88
CA ASN A 51 4.93 -13.73 -9.82
C ASN A 51 6.04 -14.53 -9.13
N GLY A 52 6.49 -14.10 -7.94
CA GLY A 52 7.50 -14.81 -7.15
C GLY A 52 7.05 -16.19 -6.68
N SER A 53 5.74 -16.40 -6.53
CA SER A 53 5.21 -17.70 -6.17
C SER A 53 4.81 -18.59 -7.34
N ARG A 54 4.58 -18.07 -8.54
CA ARG A 54 4.40 -18.95 -9.71
C ARG A 54 5.72 -19.60 -10.14
N LYS A 55 6.85 -18.98 -9.78
CA LYS A 55 8.21 -19.48 -10.06
C LYS A 55 8.76 -20.48 -9.04
N ARG A 56 8.10 -20.64 -7.88
CA ARG A 56 8.43 -21.66 -6.87
C ARG A 56 7.35 -22.73 -6.87
#